data_AF-A0A7R7VL30-F1
#
_entry.id   AF-A0A7R7VL30-F1
#
_cell.length_a   1.000
_cell.length_b   1.000
_cell.length_c   1.000
_cell.angle_alpha   90.00
_cell.angle_beta   90.00
_cell.angle_gamma   90.00
#
_symmetry.space_group_name_H-M   'P 1'
#
loop_
_entity.id
_entity.type
_entity.pdbx_description
1 polymer ?
#
loop_
_entity_poly.entity_id
_entity_poly.type
_entity_poly.pdbx_seq_one_letter_code
_entity_poly.pdbx_strand_id
1 'polypeptide(L)'
;MPSTLADVPAYKAYLDRVPAGTLSLPLIKEGENEETIIHVDELFCRVEDCIRGKKAFPGTNDLRYHVKHYHNVNVARPGTGRPKPEAVKAAVSKYILSTSQALCRHLQRITEFFKNIIEGPPSEPAPSPSESTSPEPTTPPGHTKPPFPLTKKGTVSTFKALVLYLFDV
;
A
#
# COMPACT_ATOMS: atom_id res chain seq x y z
N MET A 1 -20.52 -21.12 5.66
CA MET A 1 -20.05 -20.41 4.44
C MET A 1 -20.88 -19.15 4.30
N PRO A 2 -20.26 -17.96 4.10
CA PRO A 2 -21.00 -16.71 3.98
C PRO A 2 -21.99 -16.81 2.82
N SER A 3 -23.24 -16.40 3.06
CA SER A 3 -24.32 -16.44 2.06
C SER A 3 -24.24 -15.24 1.11
N THR A 4 -23.51 -14.20 1.50
CA THR A 4 -23.25 -12.96 0.75
C THR A 4 -21.81 -12.47 1.00
N LEU A 5 -21.27 -11.63 0.11
CA LEU A 5 -19.94 -11.03 0.31
C LEU A 5 -19.93 -10.03 1.49
N ALA A 6 -21.08 -9.43 1.82
CA ALA A 6 -21.22 -8.49 2.93
C ALA A 6 -20.80 -9.07 4.29
N ASP A 7 -20.93 -10.39 4.48
CA ASP A 7 -20.57 -11.08 5.72
C ASP A 7 -19.07 -11.38 5.84
N VAL A 8 -18.29 -11.11 4.80
CA VAL A 8 -16.87 -11.47 4.74
C VAL A 8 -16.01 -10.31 5.26
N PRO A 9 -15.24 -10.50 6.36
CA PRO A 9 -14.41 -9.42 6.91
C PRO A 9 -13.42 -8.82 5.90
N ALA A 10 -12.84 -9.65 5.02
CA ALA A 10 -11.97 -9.19 3.94
C ALA A 10 -12.68 -8.27 2.94
N TYR A 11 -13.98 -8.50 2.69
CA TYR A 11 -14.79 -7.64 1.83
C TYR A 11 -15.13 -6.31 2.50
N LYS A 12 -15.44 -6.31 3.80
CA LYS A 12 -15.60 -5.05 4.57
C LYS A 12 -14.33 -4.22 4.55
N ALA A 13 -13.19 -4.85 4.84
CA ALA A 13 -11.89 -4.21 4.76
C ALA A 13 -11.61 -3.64 3.35
N TYR A 14 -12.08 -4.31 2.29
CA TYR A 14 -11.98 -3.79 0.93
C TYR A 14 -12.77 -2.49 0.72
N LEU A 15 -13.99 -2.41 1.24
CA LEU A 15 -14.82 -1.21 1.13
C LEU A 15 -14.18 0.01 1.80
N ASP A 16 -13.49 -0.19 2.93
CA ASP A 16 -12.87 0.89 3.70
C ASP A 16 -11.47 1.26 3.17
N ARG A 17 -10.67 0.26 2.79
CA ARG A 17 -9.24 0.44 2.47
C ARG A 17 -8.96 0.88 1.04
N VAL A 18 -9.85 0.60 0.09
CA VAL A 18 -9.68 1.05 -1.30
C VAL A 18 -9.80 2.58 -1.42
N PRO A 19 -10.83 3.24 -0.86
CA PRO A 19 -10.87 4.71 -0.81
C PRO A 19 -9.64 5.32 -0.13
N ALA A 20 -9.16 4.69 0.94
CA ALA A 20 -7.95 5.11 1.67
C ALA A 20 -6.65 4.89 0.88
N GLY A 21 -6.70 4.14 -0.24
CA GLY A 21 -5.51 3.80 -1.03
C GLY A 21 -4.56 2.81 -0.35
N THR A 22 -4.98 2.19 0.76
CA THR A 22 -4.17 1.22 1.52
C THR A 22 -4.34 -0.21 1.02
N LEU A 23 -5.39 -0.46 0.23
CA LEU A 23 -5.63 -1.72 -0.46
C LEU A 23 -5.92 -1.46 -1.94
N SER A 24 -5.22 -2.18 -2.82
CA SER A 24 -5.53 -2.23 -4.25
C SER A 24 -5.67 -3.69 -4.67
N LEU A 25 -6.81 -4.03 -5.27
CA LEU A 25 -6.94 -5.28 -6.03
C LEU A 25 -6.00 -5.26 -7.26
N PRO A 26 -5.67 -6.42 -7.86
CA PRO A 26 -4.85 -6.46 -9.07
C PRO A 26 -5.41 -5.53 -10.15
N LEU A 27 -4.54 -4.78 -10.81
CA LEU A 27 -4.96 -3.82 -11.84
C LEU A 27 -5.57 -4.55 -13.05
N ILE A 28 -6.52 -3.89 -13.70
CA ILE A 28 -7.05 -4.30 -15.01
C ILE A 28 -6.20 -3.58 -16.06
N LYS A 29 -5.57 -4.32 -16.97
CA LYS A 29 -4.82 -3.72 -18.07
C LYS A 29 -5.79 -3.31 -19.17
N GLU A 30 -5.58 -2.12 -19.73
CA GLU A 30 -6.31 -1.69 -20.92
C GLU A 30 -5.93 -2.55 -22.13
N GLY A 31 -6.90 -2.83 -23.01
CA GLY A 31 -6.65 -3.60 -24.23
C GLY A 31 -6.38 -5.10 -24.03
N GLU A 32 -6.61 -5.63 -22.84
CA GLU A 32 -6.52 -7.07 -22.58
C GLU A 32 -7.72 -7.77 -23.27
N ASN A 33 -7.42 -8.66 -24.22
CA ASN A 33 -8.44 -9.39 -24.98
C ASN A 33 -9.11 -10.50 -24.16
N GLU A 34 -8.50 -10.89 -23.03
CA GLU A 34 -9.05 -11.84 -22.09
C GLU A 34 -10.24 -11.24 -21.34
N GLU A 35 -11.26 -12.06 -21.12
CA GLU A 35 -12.49 -11.63 -20.48
C GLU A 35 -12.22 -11.27 -19.00
N THR A 36 -12.29 -9.97 -18.68
CA THR A 36 -12.08 -9.49 -17.32
C THR A 36 -13.30 -9.81 -16.45
N ILE A 37 -13.08 -10.63 -15.43
CA ILE A 37 -14.10 -10.97 -14.43
C ILE A 37 -14.12 -9.91 -13.32
N ILE A 38 -15.17 -9.11 -13.34
CA ILE A 38 -15.62 -8.29 -12.21
C ILE A 38 -16.55 -9.18 -11.38
N HIS A 39 -16.28 -9.40 -10.10
CA HIS A 39 -17.16 -10.20 -9.24
C HIS A 39 -18.36 -9.39 -8.79
N VAL A 40 -19.41 -10.10 -8.36
CA VAL A 40 -20.57 -9.47 -7.72
C VAL A 40 -20.09 -8.68 -6.50
N ASP A 41 -20.72 -7.54 -6.24
CA ASP A 41 -20.38 -6.58 -5.20
C ASP A 41 -18.99 -5.92 -5.33
N GLU A 42 -18.24 -6.12 -6.43
CA GLU A 42 -17.12 -5.22 -6.75
C GLU A 42 -17.67 -3.82 -7.07
N LEU A 43 -17.20 -2.80 -6.33
CA LEU A 43 -17.65 -1.41 -6.47
C LEU A 43 -16.55 -0.41 -6.84
N PHE A 44 -15.28 -0.81 -7.00
CA PHE A 44 -14.18 0.12 -7.31
C PHE A 44 -13.52 -0.21 -8.64
N CYS A 45 -13.17 0.83 -9.40
CA CYS A 45 -12.45 0.66 -10.66
C CYS A 45 -10.98 0.31 -10.39
N ARG A 46 -10.47 -0.70 -11.11
CA ARG A 46 -9.11 -1.21 -11.00
C ARG A 46 -8.25 -0.91 -12.22
N VAL A 47 -8.76 -0.15 -13.18
CA VAL A 47 -7.96 0.34 -14.31
C VAL A 47 -6.97 1.36 -13.76
N GLU A 48 -5.72 1.24 -14.20
CA GLU A 48 -4.65 2.14 -13.80
C GLU A 48 -5.03 3.60 -14.06
N ASP A 49 -4.72 4.49 -13.12
CA ASP A 49 -4.99 5.93 -13.20
C ASP A 49 -6.44 6.36 -13.49
N CYS A 50 -7.42 5.48 -13.25
CA CYS A 50 -8.82 5.85 -13.35
C CYS A 50 -9.19 6.89 -12.28
N ILE A 51 -9.71 8.04 -12.71
CA ILE A 51 -10.20 9.13 -11.84
C ILE A 51 -11.23 8.64 -10.81
N ARG A 52 -12.01 7.62 -11.17
CA ARG A 52 -13.04 7.01 -10.32
C ARG A 52 -12.53 5.82 -9.51
N GLY A 53 -11.26 5.46 -9.59
CA GLY A 53 -10.67 4.27 -8.94
C GLY A 53 -10.87 4.24 -7.42
N LYS A 54 -10.87 5.40 -6.77
CA LYS A 54 -11.09 5.53 -5.32
C LYS A 54 -12.54 5.79 -4.91
N LYS A 55 -13.46 5.92 -5.88
CA LYS A 55 -14.88 6.22 -5.61
C LYS A 55 -15.73 4.98 -5.87
N ALA A 56 -16.47 4.55 -4.84
CA ALA A 56 -17.40 3.44 -4.97
C ALA A 56 -18.49 3.76 -6.01
N PHE A 57 -18.77 2.80 -6.87
CA PHE A 57 -19.92 2.81 -7.77
C PHE A 57 -21.18 2.37 -7.00
N PRO A 58 -22.38 2.85 -7.38
CA PRO A 58 -23.63 2.46 -6.71
C PRO A 58 -23.91 0.95 -6.79
N GLY A 59 -23.53 0.32 -7.90
CA GLY A 59 -23.58 -1.13 -8.03
C GLY A 59 -22.52 -1.68 -8.99
N THR A 60 -22.35 -3.00 -8.95
CA THR A 60 -21.39 -3.71 -9.81
C THR A 60 -21.70 -3.55 -11.29
N ASN A 61 -22.97 -3.43 -11.68
CA ASN A 61 -23.34 -3.20 -13.08
C ASN A 61 -22.88 -1.82 -13.57
N ASP A 62 -22.94 -0.79 -12.73
CA ASP A 62 -22.41 0.54 -13.06
C ASP A 62 -20.89 0.50 -13.22
N LEU A 63 -20.21 -0.29 -12.38
CA LEU A 63 -18.77 -0.53 -12.51
C LEU A 63 -18.44 -1.25 -13.82
N ARG A 64 -19.16 -2.33 -14.16
CA ARG A 64 -18.98 -3.06 -15.43
C ARG A 64 -19.17 -2.14 -16.63
N TYR A 65 -20.24 -1.35 -16.62
CA TYR A 65 -20.51 -0.37 -17.65
C TYR A 65 -19.35 0.63 -17.77
N HIS A 66 -18.90 1.18 -16.66
CA HIS A 66 -17.79 2.13 -16.66
C HIS A 66 -16.50 1.53 -17.25
N VAL A 67 -16.11 0.34 -16.79
CA VAL A 67 -14.88 -0.33 -17.26
C VAL A 67 -14.96 -0.64 -18.75
N LYS A 68 -16.10 -1.13 -19.22
CA LYS A 68 -16.30 -1.44 -20.63
C LYS A 68 -16.28 -0.20 -21.53
N HIS A 69 -17.00 0.86 -21.14
CA HIS A 69 -17.24 2.01 -22.01
C HIS A 69 -16.15 3.08 -21.96
N TYR A 70 -15.49 3.27 -20.81
CA TYR A 70 -14.49 4.33 -20.64
C TYR A 70 -13.06 3.83 -20.82
N HIS A 71 -12.80 2.54 -20.57
CA HIS A 71 -11.45 1.94 -20.64
C HIS A 71 -11.31 0.90 -21.75
N ASN A 72 -12.38 0.69 -22.54
CA ASN A 72 -12.43 -0.28 -23.65
C ASN A 72 -11.96 -1.69 -23.27
N VAL A 73 -12.20 -2.11 -22.02
CA VAL A 73 -11.86 -3.44 -21.52
C VAL A 73 -13.00 -4.43 -21.82
N ASN A 74 -12.64 -5.64 -22.24
CA ASN A 74 -13.60 -6.72 -22.41
C ASN A 74 -14.05 -7.27 -21.05
N VAL A 75 -15.25 -6.87 -20.59
CA VAL A 75 -15.79 -7.29 -19.29
C VAL A 75 -16.77 -8.45 -19.45
N ALA A 76 -16.63 -9.45 -18.57
CA ALA A 76 -17.50 -10.61 -18.57
C ALA A 76 -18.98 -10.25 -18.44
N ARG A 77 -19.83 -10.91 -19.23
CA ARG A 77 -21.29 -10.69 -19.18
C ARG A 77 -21.81 -11.01 -17.77
N PRO A 78 -22.72 -10.18 -17.23
CA PRO A 78 -23.32 -10.48 -15.94
C PRO A 78 -24.14 -11.78 -16.05
N GLY A 79 -23.97 -12.67 -15.08
CA GLY A 79 -24.90 -13.78 -14.89
C GLY A 79 -26.27 -13.25 -14.47
N THR A 80 -27.33 -13.95 -14.86
CA THR A 80 -28.70 -13.65 -14.42
C THR A 80 -29.02 -14.35 -13.11
N GLY A 81 -29.75 -13.67 -12.22
CA GLY A 81 -30.25 -14.26 -10.98
C GLY A 81 -29.24 -14.29 -9.84
N ARG A 82 -29.52 -15.10 -8.81
CA ARG A 82 -28.67 -15.21 -7.62
C ARG A 82 -27.32 -15.86 -7.99
N PRO A 83 -26.18 -15.31 -7.53
CA PRO A 83 -24.88 -15.91 -7.78
C PRO A 83 -24.80 -17.33 -7.22
N LYS A 84 -24.22 -18.25 -7.99
CA LYS A 84 -23.95 -19.61 -7.51
C LYS A 84 -22.95 -19.56 -6.34
N PRO A 85 -23.05 -20.46 -5.34
CA PRO A 85 -22.12 -20.50 -4.21
C PRO A 85 -20.64 -20.57 -4.62
N GLU A 86 -20.34 -21.24 -5.72
CA GLU A 86 -18.98 -21.33 -6.29
C GLU A 86 -18.44 -19.97 -6.73
N ALA A 87 -19.28 -19.14 -7.37
CA ALA A 87 -18.90 -17.79 -7.80
C ALA A 87 -18.63 -16.88 -6.60
N VAL A 88 -19.42 -17.03 -5.52
CA VAL A 88 -19.18 -16.32 -4.26
C VAL A 88 -17.86 -16.78 -3.63
N LYS A 89 -17.59 -18.10 -3.58
CA LYS A 89 -16.33 -18.64 -3.04
C LYS A 89 -15.11 -18.14 -3.83
N ALA A 90 -15.20 -18.11 -5.17
CA ALA A 90 -14.15 -17.57 -6.02
C ALA A 90 -13.89 -16.07 -5.75
N ALA A 91 -14.96 -15.28 -5.64
CA ALA A 91 -14.87 -13.87 -5.28
C ALA A 91 -14.17 -13.70 -3.92
N VAL A 92 -14.63 -14.40 -2.88
CA VAL A 92 -14.04 -14.36 -1.53
C VAL A 92 -12.56 -14.72 -1.54
N SER A 93 -12.19 -15.80 -2.24
CA SER A 93 -10.80 -16.23 -2.34
C SER A 93 -9.91 -15.16 -2.97
N LYS A 94 -10.40 -14.49 -4.02
CA LYS A 94 -9.67 -13.39 -4.67
C LYS A 94 -9.43 -12.21 -3.72
N TYR A 95 -10.44 -11.81 -2.94
CA TYR A 95 -10.29 -10.72 -1.97
C TYR A 95 -9.32 -11.06 -0.85
N ILE A 96 -9.40 -12.27 -0.30
CA ILE A 96 -8.48 -12.74 0.74
C ILE A 96 -7.04 -12.74 0.20
N LEU A 97 -6.83 -13.33 -0.99
CA LEU A 97 -5.50 -13.41 -1.60
C LEU A 97 -4.94 -12.02 -1.94
N SER A 98 -5.77 -11.11 -2.46
CA SER A 98 -5.31 -9.75 -2.76
C SER A 98 -4.97 -8.98 -1.48
N THR A 99 -5.74 -9.18 -0.42
CA THR A 99 -5.49 -8.52 0.87
C THR A 99 -4.20 -9.05 1.50
N SER A 100 -3.97 -10.36 1.46
CA SER A 100 -2.72 -10.94 1.96
C SER A 100 -1.52 -10.48 1.14
N GLN A 101 -1.63 -10.42 -0.19
CA GLN A 101 -0.57 -9.88 -1.05
C GLN A 101 -0.27 -8.40 -0.75
N ALA A 102 -1.30 -7.57 -0.56
CA ALA A 102 -1.12 -6.17 -0.20
C ALA A 102 -0.41 -6.01 1.16
N LEU A 103 -0.79 -6.81 2.16
CA LEU A 103 -0.13 -6.87 3.47
C LEU A 103 1.34 -7.32 3.34
N CYS A 104 1.62 -8.38 2.59
CA CYS A 104 2.99 -8.84 2.37
C CYS A 104 3.86 -7.75 1.71
N ARG A 105 3.34 -7.06 0.68
CA ARG A 105 4.05 -5.94 0.04
C ARG A 105 4.31 -4.81 1.02
N HIS A 106 3.35 -4.52 1.90
CA HIS A 106 3.50 -3.48 2.92
C HIS A 106 4.59 -3.84 3.93
N LEU A 107 4.57 -5.06 4.46
CA LEU A 107 5.59 -5.56 5.38
C LEU A 107 6.98 -5.59 4.72
N GLN A 108 7.08 -5.98 3.45
CA GLN A 108 8.34 -5.94 2.69
C GLN A 108 8.90 -4.51 2.59
N ARG A 109 8.06 -3.50 2.31
CA ARG A 109 8.51 -2.10 2.29
C ARG A 109 9.02 -1.66 3.66
N ILE A 110 8.34 -2.07 4.73
CA ILE A 110 8.77 -1.77 6.10
C ILE A 110 10.12 -2.42 6.39
N THR A 111 10.31 -3.69 6.02
CA THR A 111 11.59 -4.38 6.25
C THR A 111 12.73 -3.75 5.46
N GLU A 112 12.50 -3.37 4.19
CA GLU A 112 13.51 -2.67 3.39
C GLU A 112 13.83 -1.28 3.95
N PHE A 113 12.81 -0.55 4.43
CA PHE A 113 13.01 0.75 5.08
C PHE A 113 13.90 0.63 6.33
N PHE A 114 13.64 -0.35 7.19
CA PHE A 114 14.47 -0.59 8.38
C PHE A 114 15.88 -1.08 8.02
N LYS A 115 16.01 -1.93 6.99
CA LYS A 115 17.32 -2.37 6.49
C LYS A 115 18.16 -1.17 6.05
N ASN A 116 17.58 -0.24 5.27
CA ASN A 116 18.24 0.99 4.84
C ASN A 116 18.63 1.92 6.00
N ILE A 117 17.84 1.95 7.10
CA ILE A 117 18.18 2.72 8.30
C ILE A 117 19.39 2.12 9.04
N ILE A 118 19.44 0.78 9.14
CA ILE A 118 20.49 0.07 9.90
C ILE A 118 21.80 0.04 9.11
N GLU A 119 21.73 -0.23 7.80
CA GLU A 119 22.93 -0.38 6.95
C GLU A 119 23.52 0.97 6.51
N GLY A 120 22.78 2.07 6.68
CA GLY A 120 23.22 3.41 6.26
C GLY A 120 23.29 3.56 4.73
N PRO A 121 23.35 4.79 4.20
CA PRO A 121 23.60 4.99 2.77
C PRO A 121 24.94 4.34 2.38
N PRO A 122 25.07 3.77 1.17
CA PRO A 122 26.35 3.23 0.71
C PRO A 122 27.42 4.30 0.89
N SER A 123 28.46 4.00 1.67
CA SER A 123 29.59 4.90 1.82
C SER A 123 30.19 5.14 0.44
N GLU A 124 30.00 6.35 -0.11
CA GLU A 124 30.77 6.84 -1.24
C GLU A 124 32.26 6.61 -0.93
N PRO A 125 33.04 6.07 -1.88
CA PRO A 125 34.47 5.89 -1.68
C PRO A 125 35.10 7.26 -1.41
N ALA A 126 35.66 7.42 -0.21
CA ALA A 126 36.33 8.63 0.21
C ALA A 126 37.42 9.03 -0.80
N PRO A 127 37.47 10.29 -1.27
CA PRO A 127 38.62 10.77 -2.02
C PRO A 127 39.86 10.73 -1.12
N SER A 128 40.94 10.16 -1.65
CA SER A 128 42.22 9.92 -0.98
C SER A 128 42.93 11.21 -0.54
N PRO A 129 43.78 11.16 0.51
CA PRO A 129 44.35 12.35 1.13
C PRO A 129 45.50 12.92 0.30
N SER A 130 45.47 14.23 0.03
CA SER A 130 46.62 14.97 -0.50
C SER A 130 47.25 15.79 0.62
N GLU A 131 48.56 15.64 0.80
CA GLU A 131 49.37 16.21 1.88
C GLU A 131 49.51 17.75 1.83
N SER A 132 49.40 18.35 3.02
CA SER A 132 50.32 19.32 3.65
C SER A 132 50.71 20.62 2.92
N THR A 133 50.34 21.78 3.48
CA THR A 133 51.31 22.76 4.04
C THR A 133 50.64 23.72 5.04
N SER A 134 51.23 23.84 6.24
CA SER A 134 50.95 24.80 7.36
C SER A 134 51.87 26.05 7.20
N PRO A 135 51.69 27.26 7.82
CA PRO A 135 51.40 27.48 9.25
C PRO A 135 50.42 28.62 9.67
N GLU A 136 49.94 28.50 10.91
CA GLU A 136 49.23 29.44 11.82
C GLU A 136 50.08 30.68 12.24
N PRO A 137 49.61 31.72 13.00
CA PRO A 137 48.63 31.74 14.13
C PRO A 137 47.57 32.89 14.07
N THR A 138 46.44 32.92 14.82
CA THR A 138 46.29 33.32 16.25
C THR A 138 44.82 33.15 16.72
N THR A 139 44.60 32.64 17.94
CA THR A 139 43.30 32.38 18.66
C THR A 139 42.91 33.53 19.64
N PRO A 140 41.84 33.49 20.50
CA PRO A 140 40.42 33.04 20.49
C PRO A 140 39.47 34.16 21.10
N PRO A 141 38.27 33.95 21.72
CA PRO A 141 37.27 32.85 21.72
C PRO A 141 35.81 33.30 21.40
N GLY A 142 34.94 32.35 21.00
CA GLY A 142 33.49 32.60 20.88
C GLY A 142 32.65 31.33 20.71
N HIS A 143 32.14 30.80 21.83
CA HIS A 143 31.15 29.72 21.93
C HIS A 143 29.81 30.13 21.27
N THR A 144 28.97 29.33 20.62
CA THR A 144 28.31 28.06 21.02
C THR A 144 27.47 27.54 19.84
N LYS A 145 27.38 26.21 19.66
CA LYS A 145 26.35 25.52 18.86
C LYS A 145 25.24 25.06 19.82
N PRO A 146 23.94 25.13 19.48
CA PRO A 146 22.88 24.74 20.42
C PRO A 146 22.89 23.21 20.66
N PRO A 147 22.73 22.75 21.90
CA PRO A 147 22.69 21.34 22.22
C PRO A 147 21.31 20.76 21.91
N PHE A 148 21.27 19.69 21.12
CA PHE A 148 20.14 18.77 21.16
C PHE A 148 20.10 18.10 22.55
N PRO A 149 18.92 17.99 23.20
CA PRO A 149 18.85 17.40 24.52
C PRO A 149 18.97 15.87 24.43
N LEU A 150 20.14 15.35 24.82
CA LEU A 150 20.27 13.97 25.27
C LEU A 150 19.78 13.90 26.73
N THR A 151 18.62 13.31 26.96
CA THR A 151 18.19 12.95 28.32
C THR A 151 18.72 11.57 28.69
N LYS A 152 19.29 11.51 29.90
CA LYS A 152 19.91 10.35 30.53
C LYS A 152 18.83 9.39 31.05
N LYS A 153 19.10 8.09 30.88
CA LYS A 153 18.48 6.92 31.54
C LYS A 153 16.99 6.69 31.28
N GLY A 154 16.73 5.66 30.47
CA GLY A 154 15.43 5.06 30.28
C GLY A 154 15.33 4.55 28.86
N THR A 155 15.65 3.28 28.64
CA THR A 155 15.46 2.59 27.37
C THR A 155 14.01 2.77 26.94
N VAL A 156 13.73 3.75 26.08
CA VAL A 156 12.42 3.86 25.43
C VAL A 156 12.41 2.71 24.45
N SER A 157 11.74 1.63 24.85
CA SER A 157 11.44 0.50 23.97
C SER A 157 10.64 1.05 22.79
N THR A 158 11.35 1.34 21.70
CA THR A 158 10.81 1.77 20.41
C THR A 158 9.73 0.82 19.90
N PHE A 159 9.75 -0.44 20.36
CA PHE A 159 8.68 -1.41 20.14
C PHE A 159 7.32 -1.01 20.74
N LYS A 160 7.27 -0.40 21.94
CA LYS A 160 5.98 -0.01 22.55
C LYS A 160 5.35 1.20 21.85
N ALA A 161 6.15 2.13 21.36
CA ALA A 161 5.65 3.26 20.56
C ALA A 161 5.19 2.80 19.16
N LEU A 162 5.88 1.83 18.56
CA LEU A 162 5.51 1.27 17.25
C LEU A 162 4.21 0.45 17.31
N VAL A 163 4.02 -0.34 18.38
CA VAL A 163 2.79 -1.15 18.55
C VAL A 163 1.56 -0.27 18.78
N LEU A 164 1.68 0.84 19.52
CA LEU A 164 0.58 1.80 19.68
C LEU A 164 0.24 2.55 18.37
N TYR A 165 1.19 2.71 17.45
CA TYR A 165 0.94 3.33 16.15
C TYR A 165 0.36 2.36 15.09
N LEU A 166 0.50 1.04 15.31
CA LEU A 166 0.14 0.01 14.32
C LEU A 166 -1.22 -0.67 14.57
N PHE A 167 -1.85 -0.48 15.75
CA PHE A 167 -3.06 -1.21 16.14
C PHE A 167 -4.28 -0.35 16.52
N ASP A 168 -4.20 0.98 16.41
CA ASP A 168 -5.38 1.86 16.53
C ASP A 168 -5.87 2.32 15.14
N VAL A 169 -6.42 1.39 14.33
CA VAL A 169 -7.43 1.65 13.26
C VAL A 169 -8.23 0.38 12.99
#